data_AF-A0A8S3TJZ5-F1
#
_entry.id   AF-A0A8S3TJZ5-F1
#
_cell.length_a   1.000
_cell.length_b   1.000
_cell.length_c   1.000
_cell.angle_alpha   90.00
_cell.angle_beta   90.00
_cell.angle_gamma   90.00
#
_symmetry.space_group_name_H-M   'P 1'
#
loop_
_entity.id
_entity.type
_entity.pdbx_description
1 polymer ?
#
loop_
_entity_poly.entity_id
_entity_poly.type
_entity_poly.pdbx_seq_one_letter_code
_entity_poly.pdbx_strand_id
1 'polypeptide(L)'
;MPGNVRQVVAANGNQVAVLGKIDIVVTVGSTKFTQTVHVLDQLHHTLILGFDFMKNQGAFINFDDLTLEMNKPKMIIGSISIKAGLVRTIKAVTIPKRSEINIPVSVSRQTHDSTVLLEPLESYCPALKNLVVAKCLVNVQNGKACLRLLNPTHSDIQLKPHKEIAKVSQVNIDDIYPLDDNTKHISAVSTTNIKQKDTDLHFDLSNSCLTSDEKSELSNFLQKNRSAFATSLNELGCTHLYKHNIETVPGARPVRLNPYRQPPNVRDEQDRQVQELQESGIIEPSSSSWAFPVVMCFKRSGGSMRMAIDYRKLNSLCLPQSFPLPPHGECL
;
A
#
# COMPACT_ATOMS: atom_id res chain seq x y z
N MET A 1 -2.26 47.67 24.43
CA MET A 1 -2.49 47.79 22.97
C MET A 1 -2.53 46.37 22.42
N PRO A 2 -3.70 45.79 22.09
CA PRO A 2 -3.75 44.44 21.56
C PRO A 2 -3.24 44.48 20.12
N GLY A 3 -1.97 44.09 19.94
CA GLY A 3 -1.31 44.07 18.65
C GLY A 3 -1.96 43.02 17.74
N ASN A 4 -2.15 43.38 16.48
CA ASN A 4 -2.65 42.55 15.38
C ASN A 4 -2.40 41.05 15.60
N VAL A 5 -3.50 40.30 15.77
CA VAL A 5 -3.48 38.83 15.81
C VAL A 5 -2.97 38.36 14.44
N ARG A 6 -1.69 37.99 14.37
CA ARG A 6 -1.12 37.34 13.19
C ARG A 6 -1.78 35.96 13.09
N GLN A 7 -2.65 35.79 12.10
CA GLN A 7 -3.19 34.49 11.74
C GLN A 7 -2.06 33.66 11.11
N VAL A 8 -1.92 32.41 11.57
CA VAL A 8 -0.99 31.44 10.98
C VAL A 8 -1.81 30.50 10.11
N VAL A 9 -1.33 30.23 8.89
CA VAL A 9 -1.99 29.31 7.96
C VAL A 9 -1.40 27.92 8.18
N ALA A 10 -2.23 26.96 8.57
CA ALA A 10 -1.87 25.55 8.68
C ALA A 10 -1.65 24.93 7.28
N ALA A 11 -0.98 23.78 7.22
CA ALA A 11 -0.66 23.11 5.95
C ALA A 11 -1.88 22.70 5.11
N ASN A 12 -3.06 22.60 5.74
CA ASN A 12 -4.35 22.36 5.09
C ASN A 12 -5.04 23.64 4.57
N GLY A 13 -4.40 24.81 4.70
CA GLY A 13 -4.94 26.11 4.30
C GLY A 13 -5.80 26.80 5.36
N ASN A 14 -6.09 26.14 6.49
CA ASN A 14 -6.92 26.73 7.53
C ASN A 14 -6.16 27.80 8.33
N GLN A 15 -6.86 28.86 8.71
CA GLN A 15 -6.29 29.89 9.57
C GLN A 15 -6.44 29.50 11.04
N VAL A 16 -5.33 29.53 11.77
CA VAL A 16 -5.28 29.24 13.21
C VAL A 16 -5.00 30.53 13.98
N ALA A 17 -5.79 30.75 15.02
CA ALA A 17 -5.64 31.90 15.91
C ALA A 17 -4.42 31.70 16.83
N VAL A 18 -3.52 32.68 16.83
CA VAL A 18 -2.37 32.71 17.74
C VAL A 18 -2.79 33.38 19.04
N LEU A 19 -2.75 32.63 20.14
CA LEU A 19 -3.03 33.12 21.49
C LEU A 19 -1.88 33.97 22.05
N GLY A 20 -0.63 33.69 21.65
CA GLY A 20 0.53 34.43 22.10
C GLY A 20 1.86 33.92 21.54
N LYS A 21 2.96 34.44 22.05
CA LYS A 21 4.31 33.94 21.76
C LYS A 21 5.09 33.75 23.06
N ILE A 22 5.91 32.72 23.10
CA ILE A 22 6.79 32.43 24.23
C ILE A 22 8.11 31.88 23.72
N ASP A 23 9.20 32.24 24.38
CA ASP A 23 10.50 31.62 24.14
C ASP A 23 10.61 30.35 24.98
N ILE A 24 10.86 29.22 24.33
CA ILE A 24 11.07 27.94 24.98
C ILE A 24 12.47 27.42 24.72
N VAL A 25 12.99 26.63 25.65
CA VAL A 25 14.25 25.91 25.48
C VAL A 25 13.94 24.48 25.06
N VAL A 26 14.27 24.15 23.81
CA VAL A 26 14.12 22.83 23.21
C VAL A 26 15.44 22.09 23.36
N THR A 27 15.41 20.88 23.94
CA THR A 27 16.61 20.03 24.03
C THR A 27 16.52 18.94 22.96
N VAL A 28 17.50 18.86 22.08
CA VAL A 28 17.63 17.80 21.07
C VAL A 28 18.98 17.08 21.29
N GLY A 29 18.93 15.80 21.61
CA GLY A 29 20.11 15.06 22.08
C GLY A 29 20.66 15.68 23.37
N SER A 30 21.94 16.06 23.36
CA SER A 30 22.62 16.77 24.45
C SER A 30 22.63 18.30 24.30
N THR A 31 22.05 18.83 23.23
CA THR A 31 22.13 20.26 22.88
C THR A 31 20.82 20.97 23.20
N LYS A 32 20.90 22.21 23.72
CA LYS A 32 19.74 23.07 24.03
C LYS A 32 19.65 24.22 23.03
N PHE A 33 18.44 24.48 22.54
CA PHE A 33 18.13 25.54 21.59
C PHE A 33 17.03 26.42 22.17
N THR A 34 17.21 27.74 22.14
CA THR A 34 16.13 28.67 22.47
C THR A 34 15.37 29.01 21.20
N GLN A 35 14.06 28.80 21.20
CA GLN A 35 13.19 29.06 20.06
C GLN A 35 11.94 29.81 20.50
N THR A 36 11.63 30.91 19.83
CA THR A 36 10.35 31.59 19.95
C THR A 36 9.28 30.75 19.27
N VAL A 37 8.26 30.35 20.03
CA VAL A 37 7.12 29.58 19.53
C VAL A 37 5.84 30.39 19.63
N HIS A 38 4.91 30.07 18.73
CA HIS A 38 3.57 30.61 18.74
C HIS A 38 2.66 29.68 19.54
N VAL A 39 1.95 30.22 20.52
CA VAL A 39 0.96 29.47 21.29
C VAL A 39 -0.35 29.50 20.51
N LEU A 40 -0.84 28.32 20.15
CA LEU A 40 -2.08 28.12 19.42
C LEU A 40 -3.10 27.45 20.34
N ASP A 41 -4.37 27.76 20.15
CA ASP A 41 -5.44 26.95 20.74
C ASP A 41 -5.54 25.64 19.95
N GLN A 42 -5.74 24.52 20.64
CA GLN A 42 -5.98 23.19 20.03
C GLN A 42 -4.89 22.67 19.08
N LEU A 43 -3.61 22.73 19.47
CA LEU A 43 -2.53 22.10 18.70
C LEU A 43 -2.45 20.59 18.99
N HIS A 44 -2.60 19.75 17.95
CA HIS A 44 -2.53 18.27 18.07
C HIS A 44 -1.17 17.77 18.61
N HIS A 45 -0.09 18.48 18.32
CA HIS A 45 1.25 18.18 18.83
C HIS A 45 1.66 19.18 19.90
N THR A 46 2.35 18.73 20.94
CA THR A 46 2.82 19.62 22.02
C THR A 46 3.75 20.73 21.51
N LEU A 47 4.50 20.46 20.44
CA LEU A 47 5.39 21.42 19.81
C LEU A 47 5.63 21.03 18.36
N ILE A 48 5.49 21.99 17.44
CA ILE A 48 5.88 21.83 16.04
C ILE A 48 7.08 22.74 15.79
N LEU A 49 8.19 22.15 15.40
CA LEU A 49 9.38 22.90 14.96
C LEU A 49 9.32 23.05 13.45
N GLY A 50 9.11 24.28 13.01
CA GLY A 50 8.91 24.61 11.62
C GLY A 50 10.21 24.71 10.82
N PHE A 51 10.02 25.11 9.56
CA PHE A 51 11.12 25.39 8.63
C PHE A 51 12.05 26.50 9.12
N ASP A 52 11.55 27.44 9.92
CA ASP A 52 12.32 28.51 10.54
C ASP A 52 13.37 27.96 11.52
N PHE A 53 12.97 27.02 12.39
CA PHE A 53 13.89 26.33 13.29
C PHE A 53 14.93 25.53 12.50
N MET A 54 14.48 24.75 11.51
CA MET A 54 15.36 23.95 10.65
C MET A 54 16.39 24.81 9.93
N LYS A 55 15.97 25.94 9.34
CA LYS A 55 16.86 26.88 8.66
C LYS A 55 17.87 27.52 9.61
N ASN A 56 17.42 27.95 10.80
CA ASN A 56 18.31 28.57 11.80
C ASN A 56 19.40 27.61 12.28
N GLN A 57 19.06 26.33 12.45
CA GLN A 57 19.99 25.30 12.90
C GLN A 57 20.79 24.62 11.77
N GLY A 58 20.57 25.05 10.51
CA GLY A 58 21.23 24.48 9.34
C GLY A 58 20.91 22.99 9.16
N ALA A 59 19.65 22.62 9.40
CA ALA A 59 19.20 21.25 9.33
C ALA A 59 19.02 20.77 7.88
N PHE A 60 19.38 19.51 7.63
CA PHE A 60 19.34 18.83 6.34
C PHE A 60 18.63 17.49 6.50
N ILE A 61 17.59 17.24 5.69
CA ILE A 61 16.87 15.95 5.68
C ILE A 61 17.45 15.13 4.52
N ASN A 62 18.00 13.97 4.84
CA ASN A 62 18.36 12.97 3.85
C ASN A 62 17.20 11.98 3.69
N PHE A 63 16.56 11.99 2.51
CA PHE A 63 15.43 11.13 2.22
C PHE A 63 15.84 9.69 1.86
N ASP A 64 17.11 9.46 1.50
CA ASP A 64 17.60 8.13 1.12
C ASP A 64 17.78 7.22 2.34
N ASP A 65 18.19 7.79 3.48
CA ASP A 65 18.40 7.07 4.74
C ASP A 65 17.46 7.51 5.88
N LEU A 66 16.53 8.43 5.58
CA LEU A 66 15.56 9.01 6.52
C LEU A 66 16.22 9.66 7.75
N THR A 67 17.41 10.27 7.58
CA THR A 67 18.11 10.97 8.66
C THR A 67 17.88 12.48 8.61
N LEU A 68 17.86 13.09 9.79
CA LEU A 68 17.86 14.54 9.95
C LEU A 68 19.21 14.96 10.54
N GLU A 69 20.03 15.64 9.75
CA GLU A 69 21.28 16.22 10.21
C GLU A 69 21.05 17.67 10.63
N MET A 70 21.59 18.11 11.75
CA MET A 70 21.70 19.54 12.11
C MET A 70 23.16 19.93 11.98
N ASN A 71 23.50 21.11 11.44
CA ASN A 71 24.90 21.50 11.24
C ASN A 71 25.44 22.49 12.28
N LYS A 72 24.61 22.94 13.23
CA LYS A 72 24.95 23.94 14.25
C LYS A 72 24.40 23.56 15.63
N PRO A 73 24.89 22.50 16.30
CA PRO A 73 26.08 21.66 16.02
C PRO A 73 25.79 20.47 15.10
N LYS A 74 26.85 19.87 14.52
CA LYS A 74 26.75 18.66 13.66
C LYS A 74 26.17 17.48 14.47
N MET A 75 24.93 17.09 14.17
CA MET A 75 24.23 16.02 14.86
C MET A 75 23.38 15.23 13.88
N ILE A 76 23.60 13.91 13.79
CA ILE A 76 22.73 13.00 13.05
C ILE A 76 21.63 12.55 14.00
N ILE A 77 20.42 13.03 13.77
CA ILE A 77 19.21 12.52 14.40
C ILE A 77 18.80 11.29 13.58
N GLY A 78 19.46 10.16 13.86
CA GLY A 78 19.23 8.90 13.18
C GLY A 78 17.90 8.27 13.60
N SER A 79 17.16 7.78 12.59
CA SER A 79 15.91 6.99 12.64
C SER A 79 14.81 7.53 13.56
N ILE A 80 13.69 7.91 12.95
CA ILE A 80 12.43 8.13 13.65
C ILE A 80 12.04 6.86 14.42
N SER A 81 12.22 6.94 15.75
CA SER A 81 11.51 6.25 16.84
C SER A 81 12.28 5.22 17.66
N ILE A 82 13.02 5.70 18.67
CA ILE A 82 13.53 4.90 19.81
C ILE A 82 12.49 4.75 20.95
N LYS A 83 11.22 5.11 20.70
CA LYS A 83 10.11 5.05 21.67
C LYS A 83 8.95 4.14 21.25
N ALA A 84 9.03 3.44 20.12
CA ALA A 84 7.99 2.48 19.75
C ALA A 84 7.87 1.40 20.83
N GLY A 85 6.67 1.21 21.38
CA GLY A 85 6.43 0.05 22.23
C GLY A 85 6.56 -1.22 21.38
N LEU A 86 6.84 -2.34 22.03
CA LEU A 86 6.97 -3.65 21.39
C LEU A 86 5.84 -4.58 21.82
N VAL A 87 5.43 -5.43 20.89
CA VAL A 87 4.43 -6.47 21.08
C VAL A 87 5.13 -7.81 21.19
N ARG A 88 4.81 -8.57 22.25
CA ARG A 88 5.45 -9.85 22.56
C ARG A 88 4.43 -10.97 22.70
N THR A 89 4.80 -12.19 22.32
CA THR A 89 4.02 -13.39 22.65
C THR A 89 3.94 -13.58 24.18
N ILE A 90 2.76 -13.97 24.69
CA ILE A 90 2.59 -14.24 26.14
C ILE A 90 3.05 -15.65 26.48
N LYS A 91 2.75 -16.60 25.60
CA LYS A 91 3.04 -18.03 25.76
C LYS A 91 3.57 -18.60 24.46
N ALA A 92 4.06 -19.84 24.51
CA ALA A 92 4.41 -20.57 23.31
C ALA A 92 3.15 -20.81 22.47
N VAL A 93 3.23 -20.56 21.17
CA VAL A 93 2.12 -20.76 20.24
C VAL A 93 2.63 -21.47 18.99
N THR A 94 1.93 -22.52 18.59
CA THR A 94 2.11 -23.17 17.30
C THR A 94 1.12 -22.58 16.32
N ILE A 95 1.63 -22.07 15.20
CA ILE A 95 0.83 -21.53 14.10
C ILE A 95 0.82 -22.60 13.02
N PRO A 96 -0.31 -23.27 12.77
CA PRO A 96 -0.39 -24.35 11.79
C PRO A 96 0.02 -23.88 10.39
N LYS A 97 0.56 -24.78 9.58
CA LYS A 97 0.82 -24.54 8.16
C LYS A 97 -0.43 -24.03 7.43
N ARG A 98 -0.26 -23.14 6.46
CA ARG A 98 -1.34 -22.56 5.64
C ARG A 98 -2.55 -22.05 6.45
N SER A 99 -2.30 -21.35 7.56
CA SER A 99 -3.37 -20.89 8.46
C SER A 99 -3.20 -19.45 8.89
N GLU A 100 -4.31 -18.84 9.31
CA GLU A 100 -4.37 -17.53 9.95
C GLU A 100 -4.94 -17.70 11.37
N ILE A 101 -4.29 -17.08 12.37
CA ILE A 101 -4.66 -17.23 13.77
C ILE A 101 -4.55 -15.89 14.52
N ASN A 102 -5.50 -15.64 15.42
CA ASN A 102 -5.40 -14.56 16.39
C ASN A 102 -4.75 -15.08 17.66
N ILE A 103 -3.67 -14.44 18.09
CA ILE A 103 -2.94 -14.82 19.30
C ILE A 103 -2.98 -13.70 20.35
N PRO A 104 -3.06 -14.04 21.64
CA PRO A 104 -2.93 -13.04 22.69
C PRO A 104 -1.48 -12.59 22.82
N VAL A 105 -1.28 -11.28 22.87
CA VAL A 105 0.02 -10.62 22.93
C VAL A 105 0.08 -9.63 24.08
N SER A 106 1.28 -9.42 24.61
CA SER A 106 1.57 -8.36 25.57
C SER A 106 2.11 -7.14 24.83
N VAL A 107 1.53 -5.98 25.12
CA VAL A 107 1.91 -4.69 24.53
C VAL A 107 2.67 -3.90 25.59
N SER A 108 3.94 -3.61 25.32
CA SER A 108 4.79 -2.86 26.26
C SER A 108 4.55 -1.36 26.20
N ARG A 109 4.89 -0.67 27.29
CA ARG A 109 4.80 0.79 27.45
C ARG A 109 3.37 1.35 27.35
N GLN A 110 2.35 0.54 27.67
CA GLN A 110 0.96 0.97 27.84
C GLN A 110 0.59 0.88 29.32
N THR A 111 0.22 2.01 29.93
CA THR A 111 -0.16 2.11 31.35
C THR A 111 -1.66 2.16 31.57
N HIS A 112 -2.44 2.44 30.51
CA HIS A 112 -3.89 2.57 30.55
C HIS A 112 -4.53 1.91 29.31
N ASP A 113 -5.82 1.60 29.43
CA ASP A 113 -6.60 1.07 28.33
C ASP A 113 -6.66 2.11 27.19
N SER A 114 -6.20 1.70 26.02
CA SER A 114 -6.03 2.61 24.88
C SER A 114 -6.12 1.86 23.56
N THR A 115 -6.64 2.56 22.55
CA THR A 115 -6.64 2.06 21.18
C THR A 115 -5.29 2.35 20.54
N VAL A 116 -4.64 1.31 20.03
CA VAL A 116 -3.30 1.38 19.44
C VAL A 116 -3.24 0.64 18.11
N LEU A 117 -2.26 0.99 17.30
CA LEU A 117 -1.97 0.33 16.04
C LEU A 117 -0.78 -0.62 16.22
N LEU A 118 -1.00 -1.90 15.94
CA LEU A 118 0.04 -2.91 15.90
C LEU A 118 0.52 -3.08 14.46
N GLU A 119 1.83 -3.11 14.26
CA GLU A 119 2.45 -3.16 12.93
C GLU A 119 3.60 -4.17 12.89
N PRO A 120 3.90 -4.74 11.71
CA PRO A 120 5.09 -5.57 11.52
C PRO A 120 6.37 -4.84 11.95
N LEU A 121 7.35 -5.61 12.45
CA LEU A 121 8.68 -5.09 12.71
C LEU A 121 9.37 -4.74 11.37
N GLU A 122 9.90 -3.51 11.26
CA GLU A 122 10.65 -3.07 10.07
C GLU A 122 12.04 -3.72 9.98
N SER A 123 12.59 -4.16 11.12
CA SER A 123 13.85 -4.87 11.20
C SER A 123 13.68 -6.38 11.05
N TYR A 124 14.62 -7.04 10.37
CA TYR A 124 14.66 -8.50 10.23
C TYR A 124 14.56 -9.20 11.58
N CYS A 125 13.44 -9.87 11.84
CA CYS A 125 13.25 -10.72 13.00
C CYS A 125 13.30 -12.19 12.54
N PRO A 126 14.33 -12.97 12.91
CA PRO A 126 14.45 -14.37 12.50
C PRO A 126 13.24 -15.25 12.86
N ALA A 127 12.54 -14.90 13.95
CA ALA A 127 11.34 -15.62 14.39
C ALA A 127 10.10 -15.37 13.50
N LEU A 128 10.15 -14.34 12.65
CA LEU A 128 9.08 -13.98 11.72
C LEU A 128 9.45 -14.21 10.26
N LYS A 129 10.63 -14.80 9.97
CA LYS A 129 11.14 -14.95 8.59
C LYS A 129 10.11 -15.54 7.62
N ASN A 130 9.23 -16.40 8.13
CA ASN A 130 8.19 -17.07 7.35
C ASN A 130 6.76 -16.83 7.88
N LEU A 131 6.57 -15.78 8.69
CA LEU A 131 5.26 -15.39 9.22
C LEU A 131 4.92 -13.97 8.75
N VAL A 132 3.68 -13.79 8.35
CA VAL A 132 3.13 -12.46 8.05
C VAL A 132 2.37 -11.97 9.26
N VAL A 133 2.71 -10.76 9.72
CA VAL A 133 2.04 -10.09 10.84
C VAL A 133 1.05 -9.09 10.26
N ALA A 134 -0.20 -9.13 10.70
CA ALA A 134 -1.20 -8.18 10.23
C ALA A 134 -1.00 -6.81 10.89
N LYS A 135 -1.28 -5.74 10.13
CA LYS A 135 -1.45 -4.39 10.66
C LYS A 135 -2.85 -4.28 11.27
N CYS A 136 -2.95 -4.07 12.57
CA CYS A 136 -4.23 -4.16 13.30
C CYS A 136 -4.43 -2.98 14.24
N LEU A 137 -5.64 -2.37 14.21
CA LEU A 137 -6.10 -1.45 15.23
C LEU A 137 -6.75 -2.24 16.36
N VAL A 138 -6.23 -2.12 17.58
CA VAL A 138 -6.67 -2.95 18.71
C VAL A 138 -6.85 -2.12 19.97
N ASN A 139 -7.82 -2.50 20.80
CA ASN A 139 -7.93 -1.97 22.15
C ASN A 139 -7.03 -2.79 23.08
N VAL A 140 -6.09 -2.13 23.75
CA VAL A 140 -5.21 -2.75 24.75
C VAL A 140 -5.91 -2.68 26.09
N GLN A 141 -6.07 -3.83 26.75
CA GLN A 141 -6.61 -3.91 28.10
C GLN A 141 -5.59 -4.57 29.01
N ASN A 142 -5.24 -3.92 30.11
CA ASN A 142 -4.22 -4.41 31.06
C ASN A 142 -2.89 -4.82 30.37
N GLY A 143 -2.45 -4.05 29.38
CA GLY A 143 -1.23 -4.34 28.62
C GLY A 143 -1.30 -5.58 27.72
N LYS A 144 -2.50 -6.09 27.43
CA LYS A 144 -2.74 -7.24 26.55
C LYS A 144 -3.65 -6.85 25.37
N ALA A 145 -3.42 -7.49 24.23
CA ALA A 145 -4.24 -7.35 23.04
C ALA A 145 -4.25 -8.67 22.24
N CYS A 146 -5.00 -8.73 21.15
CA CYS A 146 -4.95 -9.81 20.18
C CYS A 146 -4.22 -9.34 18.91
N LEU A 147 -3.31 -10.15 18.39
CA LEU A 147 -2.61 -9.88 17.13
C LEU A 147 -2.89 -11.02 16.15
N ARG A 148 -3.10 -10.68 14.88
CA ARG A 148 -3.36 -11.65 13.82
C ARG A 148 -2.07 -11.99 13.07
N LEU A 149 -1.84 -13.29 12.91
CA LEU A 149 -0.67 -13.86 12.23
C LEU A 149 -1.13 -14.80 11.12
N LEU A 150 -0.40 -14.77 10.01
CA LEU A 150 -0.58 -15.67 8.87
C LEU A 150 0.69 -16.49 8.67
N ASN A 151 0.53 -17.81 8.64
CA ASN A 151 1.57 -18.76 8.25
C ASN A 151 1.30 -19.27 6.82
N PRO A 152 1.95 -18.71 5.78
CA PRO A 152 1.80 -19.17 4.41
C PRO A 152 2.58 -20.47 4.10
N THR A 153 3.42 -20.96 5.03
CA THR A 153 4.32 -22.09 4.75
C THR A 153 3.61 -23.45 4.79
N HIS A 154 4.34 -24.49 4.40
CA HIS A 154 3.90 -25.90 4.44
C HIS A 154 4.26 -26.63 5.74
N SER A 155 4.79 -25.91 6.73
CA SER A 155 5.18 -26.44 8.05
C SER A 155 4.59 -25.61 9.18
N ASP A 156 4.32 -26.23 10.31
CA ASP A 156 3.88 -25.52 11.50
C ASP A 156 5.04 -24.66 12.04
N ILE A 157 4.75 -23.43 12.44
CA ILE A 157 5.75 -22.50 12.98
C ILE A 157 5.51 -22.34 14.48
N GLN A 158 6.52 -22.60 15.28
CA GLN A 158 6.46 -22.41 16.73
C GLN A 158 7.08 -21.08 17.15
N LEU A 159 6.25 -20.22 17.76
CA LEU A 159 6.71 -19.01 18.43
C LEU A 159 6.96 -19.30 19.90
N LYS A 160 8.17 -18.95 20.37
CA LYS A 160 8.54 -19.01 21.78
C LYS A 160 7.81 -17.92 22.58
N PRO A 161 7.60 -18.09 23.90
CA PRO A 161 7.09 -17.03 24.77
C PRO A 161 8.01 -15.80 24.78
N HIS A 162 7.44 -14.62 25.05
CA HIS A 162 8.12 -13.33 25.18
C HIS A 162 8.90 -12.87 23.95
N LYS A 163 8.62 -13.44 22.77
CA LYS A 163 9.28 -13.05 21.53
C LYS A 163 8.63 -11.81 20.96
N GLU A 164 9.46 -10.86 20.55
CA GLU A 164 9.03 -9.63 19.86
C GLU A 164 8.57 -9.95 18.44
N ILE A 165 7.33 -9.56 18.14
CA ILE A 165 6.67 -9.91 16.88
C ILE A 165 6.00 -8.73 16.17
N ALA A 166 5.82 -7.60 16.84
CA ALA A 166 5.28 -6.39 16.24
C ALA A 166 5.76 -5.15 17.00
N LYS A 167 5.66 -3.99 16.35
CA LYS A 167 5.76 -2.68 17.00
C LYS A 167 4.37 -2.14 17.30
N VAL A 168 4.26 -1.28 18.32
CA VAL A 168 3.04 -0.52 18.62
C VAL A 168 3.27 0.96 18.38
N SER A 169 2.30 1.56 17.68
CA SER A 169 2.19 2.99 17.39
C SER A 169 0.91 3.50 18.07
N GLN A 170 1.00 4.64 18.77
CA GLN A 170 -0.20 5.27 19.34
C GLN A 170 -1.07 5.85 18.23
N VAL A 171 -2.38 5.72 18.39
CA VAL A 171 -3.37 6.31 17.48
C VAL A 171 -4.06 7.44 18.21
N ASN A 172 -4.08 8.61 17.58
CA ASN A 172 -4.84 9.73 18.07
C ASN A 172 -6.31 9.52 17.73
N ILE A 173 -7.17 9.44 18.76
CA ILE A 173 -8.60 9.20 18.59
C ILE A 173 -9.27 10.40 17.89
N ASP A 174 -8.71 11.60 18.03
CA ASP A 174 -9.20 12.81 17.37
C ASP A 174 -8.92 12.82 15.85
N ASP A 175 -8.00 11.95 15.38
CA ASP A 175 -7.72 11.72 13.95
C ASP A 175 -8.53 10.51 13.41
N ILE A 176 -9.39 9.91 14.23
CA ILE A 176 -10.34 8.86 13.83
C ILE A 176 -11.64 9.53 13.41
N TYR A 177 -11.77 9.82 12.13
CA TYR A 177 -13.03 10.30 11.58
C TYR A 177 -14.00 9.12 11.47
N PRO A 178 -15.18 9.16 12.11
CA PRO A 178 -16.26 8.25 11.76
C PRO A 178 -16.51 8.45 10.27
N LEU A 179 -16.66 7.34 9.56
CA LEU A 179 -17.08 7.41 8.17
C LEU A 179 -18.52 7.91 8.19
N ASP A 180 -18.75 9.19 7.87
CA ASP A 180 -20.09 9.77 7.88
C ASP A 180 -21.04 8.89 7.04
N ASP A 181 -22.17 8.46 7.59
CA ASP A 181 -23.14 7.63 6.86
C ASP A 181 -23.76 8.36 5.64
N ASN A 182 -23.51 9.66 5.50
CA ASN A 182 -23.87 10.46 4.31
C ASN A 182 -22.72 10.58 3.29
N THR A 183 -21.50 10.14 3.61
CA THR A 183 -20.57 9.66 2.60
C THR A 183 -20.97 8.23 2.26
N LYS A 184 -21.60 8.04 1.10
CA LYS A 184 -21.89 6.71 0.52
C LYS A 184 -20.76 5.73 0.85
N HIS A 185 -21.01 4.80 1.78
CA HIS A 185 -20.25 3.58 2.05
C HIS A 185 -18.83 3.54 1.43
N ILE A 186 -17.81 4.02 2.13
CA ILE A 186 -16.47 3.41 2.00
C ILE A 186 -16.49 2.18 2.90
N SER A 187 -17.21 1.16 2.44
CA SER A 187 -17.02 -0.18 2.96
C SER A 187 -15.56 -0.55 2.72
N ALA A 188 -14.94 -1.21 3.71
CA ALA A 188 -13.82 -2.10 3.46
C ALA A 188 -14.06 -2.85 2.14
N VAL A 189 -13.23 -2.59 1.11
CA VAL A 189 -13.31 -3.25 -0.19
C VAL A 189 -14.77 -3.51 -0.60
N SER A 190 -15.57 -2.46 -0.74
CA SER A 190 -16.66 -2.56 -1.71
C SER A 190 -15.97 -2.69 -3.05
N THR A 191 -15.87 -3.93 -3.54
CA THR A 191 -15.93 -4.22 -4.96
C THR A 191 -16.82 -3.16 -5.58
N THR A 192 -16.26 -2.40 -6.52
CA THR A 192 -17.07 -1.66 -7.48
C THR A 192 -18.29 -2.51 -7.78
N ASN A 193 -19.47 -1.93 -7.63
CA ASN A 193 -20.72 -2.49 -8.11
C ASN A 193 -20.62 -2.63 -9.65
N ILE A 194 -19.76 -3.53 -10.13
CA ILE A 194 -20.19 -4.55 -11.07
C ILE A 194 -21.41 -5.10 -10.38
N LYS A 195 -22.59 -4.85 -10.95
CA LYS A 195 -23.82 -5.56 -10.59
C LYS A 195 -23.38 -6.95 -10.17
N GLN A 196 -23.68 -7.38 -8.94
CA GLN A 196 -23.66 -8.79 -8.57
C GLN A 196 -24.62 -9.48 -9.54
N LYS A 197 -24.12 -9.76 -10.74
CA LYS A 197 -24.45 -10.96 -11.45
C LYS A 197 -23.80 -11.99 -10.55
N ASP A 198 -24.65 -12.53 -9.69
CA ASP A 198 -24.50 -13.81 -9.06
C ASP A 198 -24.23 -14.82 -10.18
N THR A 199 -23.00 -14.81 -10.70
CA THR A 199 -22.49 -15.82 -11.59
C THR A 199 -21.64 -16.67 -10.67
N ASP A 200 -22.28 -17.70 -10.14
CA ASP A 200 -21.59 -18.88 -9.64
C ASP A 200 -20.39 -19.14 -10.54
N LEU A 201 -19.22 -19.34 -9.93
CA LEU A 201 -18.06 -19.86 -10.65
C LEU A 201 -18.39 -21.29 -11.07
N HIS A 202 -19.08 -21.43 -12.19
CA HIS A 202 -19.40 -22.74 -12.75
C HIS A 202 -18.15 -23.28 -13.45
N PHE A 203 -17.27 -23.88 -12.67
CA PHE A 203 -16.20 -24.69 -13.23
C PHE A 203 -16.79 -26.03 -13.66
N ASP A 204 -16.60 -26.37 -14.94
CA ASP A 204 -16.99 -27.68 -15.43
C ASP A 204 -16.05 -28.75 -14.85
N LEU A 205 -16.53 -29.43 -13.81
CA LEU A 205 -15.86 -30.56 -13.15
C LEU A 205 -16.29 -31.92 -13.72
N SER A 206 -16.98 -31.96 -14.87
CA SER A 206 -17.45 -33.20 -15.50
C SER A 206 -16.29 -34.12 -15.90
N ASN A 207 -15.21 -33.53 -16.42
CA ASN A 207 -14.02 -34.24 -16.88
C ASN A 207 -12.96 -34.50 -15.78
N SER A 208 -13.26 -34.19 -14.52
CA SER A 208 -12.30 -34.40 -13.42
C SER A 208 -12.42 -35.80 -12.82
N CYS A 209 -11.28 -36.36 -12.41
CA CYS A 209 -11.19 -37.64 -11.71
C CYS A 209 -11.58 -37.57 -10.22
N LEU A 210 -12.18 -36.45 -9.78
CA LEU A 210 -12.55 -36.21 -8.39
C LEU A 210 -13.80 -37.00 -8.01
N THR A 211 -13.85 -37.44 -6.76
CA THR A 211 -15.06 -37.99 -6.14
C THR A 211 -16.12 -36.91 -5.93
N SER A 212 -17.37 -37.30 -5.68
CA SER A 212 -18.46 -36.36 -5.44
C SER A 212 -18.20 -35.44 -4.24
N ASP A 213 -17.57 -35.97 -3.18
CA ASP A 213 -17.24 -35.22 -1.98
C ASP A 213 -16.12 -34.20 -2.25
N GLU A 214 -15.08 -34.59 -2.98
CA GLU A 214 -13.99 -33.69 -3.38
C GLU A 214 -14.47 -32.60 -4.35
N LYS A 215 -15.40 -32.91 -5.26
CA LYS A 215 -16.03 -31.90 -6.13
C LYS A 215 -16.79 -30.86 -5.32
N SER A 216 -17.51 -31.31 -4.28
CA SER A 216 -18.23 -30.42 -3.36
C SER A 216 -17.28 -29.54 -2.55
N GLU A 217 -16.21 -30.12 -1.99
CA GLU A 217 -15.20 -29.38 -1.22
C GLU A 217 -14.49 -28.33 -2.10
N LEU A 218 -14.10 -28.70 -3.33
CA LEU A 218 -13.48 -27.79 -4.28
C LEU A 218 -14.43 -26.66 -4.69
N SER A 219 -15.70 -26.97 -4.96
CA SER A 219 -16.71 -25.95 -5.29
C SER A 219 -16.87 -24.94 -4.17
N ASN A 220 -16.95 -25.41 -2.92
CA ASN A 220 -17.02 -24.55 -1.74
C ASN A 220 -15.77 -23.67 -1.59
N PHE A 221 -14.58 -24.21 -1.85
CA PHE A 221 -13.34 -23.45 -1.82
C PHE A 221 -13.32 -22.35 -2.89
N LEU A 222 -13.76 -22.66 -4.11
CA LEU A 222 -13.76 -21.73 -5.24
C LEU A 222 -14.77 -20.59 -5.01
N GLN A 223 -15.96 -20.91 -4.50
CA GLN A 223 -16.94 -19.90 -4.09
C GLN A 223 -16.41 -19.02 -2.94
N LYS A 224 -15.80 -19.62 -1.91
CA LYS A 224 -15.21 -18.88 -0.78
C LYS A 224 -14.11 -17.91 -1.24
N ASN A 225 -13.36 -18.24 -2.29
CA ASN A 225 -12.28 -17.43 -2.82
C ASN A 225 -12.63 -16.72 -4.15
N ARG A 226 -13.93 -16.50 -4.42
CA ARG A 226 -14.42 -15.94 -5.70
C ARG A 226 -13.66 -14.70 -6.18
N SER A 227 -13.34 -13.80 -5.26
CA SER A 227 -12.69 -12.52 -5.56
C SER A 227 -11.25 -12.67 -6.06
N ALA A 228 -10.61 -13.82 -5.85
CA ALA A 228 -9.26 -14.09 -6.33
C ALA A 228 -9.21 -14.51 -7.81
N PHE A 229 -10.36 -14.85 -8.41
CA PHE A 229 -10.45 -15.37 -9.77
C PHE A 229 -11.17 -14.37 -10.68
N ALA A 230 -10.53 -14.00 -11.78
CA ALA A 230 -11.17 -13.28 -12.88
C ALA A 230 -11.59 -14.28 -13.96
N THR A 231 -12.88 -14.34 -14.28
CA THR A 231 -13.40 -15.19 -15.36
C THR A 231 -13.58 -14.46 -16.68
N SER A 232 -13.63 -13.13 -16.64
CA SER A 232 -13.76 -12.26 -17.80
C SER A 232 -12.90 -11.01 -17.63
N LEU A 233 -12.68 -10.26 -18.72
CA LEU A 233 -11.92 -9.01 -18.69
C LEU A 233 -12.54 -7.95 -17.76
N ASN A 234 -13.86 -7.97 -17.60
CA ASN A 234 -14.59 -7.06 -16.72
C ASN A 234 -14.34 -7.31 -15.23
N GLU A 235 -13.78 -8.46 -14.88
CA GLU A 235 -13.45 -8.83 -13.50
C GLU A 235 -11.98 -8.57 -13.16
N LEU A 236 -11.19 -8.07 -14.10
CA LEU A 236 -9.80 -7.73 -13.84
C LEU A 236 -9.72 -6.60 -12.81
N GLY A 237 -8.97 -6.84 -11.74
CA GLY A 237 -8.71 -5.83 -10.72
C GLY A 237 -7.76 -4.73 -11.20
N CYS A 238 -7.82 -3.57 -10.57
CA CYS A 238 -6.86 -2.48 -10.75
C CYS A 238 -6.24 -2.09 -9.39
N THR A 239 -4.98 -1.64 -9.41
CA THR A 239 -4.33 -1.05 -8.24
C THR A 239 -4.29 0.47 -8.38
N HIS A 240 -4.67 1.17 -7.32
CA HIS A 240 -4.59 2.64 -7.24
C HIS A 240 -3.33 3.11 -6.51
N LEU A 241 -2.48 2.19 -6.05
CA LEU A 241 -1.31 2.48 -5.22
C LEU A 241 -0.18 3.17 -6.00
N TYR A 242 -0.07 2.88 -7.30
CA TYR A 242 1.02 3.39 -8.12
C TYR A 242 0.58 3.55 -9.57
N LYS A 243 1.01 4.65 -10.20
CA LYS A 243 0.87 4.88 -11.63
C LYS A 243 2.24 4.77 -12.28
N HIS A 244 2.38 3.82 -13.21
CA HIS A 244 3.65 3.60 -13.90
C HIS A 244 3.90 4.71 -14.92
N ASN A 245 5.08 5.35 -14.82
CA ASN A 245 5.55 6.34 -15.78
C ASN A 245 6.55 5.69 -16.74
N ILE A 246 6.32 5.82 -18.04
CA ILE A 246 7.22 5.34 -19.08
C ILE A 246 8.09 6.51 -19.53
N GLU A 247 9.34 6.53 -19.09
CA GLU A 247 10.28 7.58 -19.44
C GLU A 247 10.93 7.33 -20.80
N THR A 248 10.97 8.37 -21.63
CA THR A 248 11.65 8.35 -22.93
C THR A 248 12.99 9.05 -22.84
N VAL A 249 13.89 8.76 -23.79
CA VAL A 249 15.20 9.42 -23.88
C VAL A 249 15.04 10.93 -23.97
N PRO A 250 15.94 11.73 -23.35
CA PRO A 250 15.87 13.19 -23.41
C PRO A 250 15.77 13.71 -24.85
N GLY A 251 14.75 14.53 -25.12
CA GLY A 251 14.50 15.09 -26.45
C GLY A 251 13.76 14.18 -27.43
N ALA A 252 13.25 13.03 -27.00
CA ALA A 252 12.40 12.18 -27.82
C ALA A 252 11.16 12.94 -28.31
N ARG A 253 10.90 12.86 -29.62
CA ARG A 253 9.69 13.43 -30.24
C ARG A 253 8.60 12.36 -30.37
N PRO A 254 7.32 12.74 -30.27
CA PRO A 254 6.22 11.80 -30.49
C PRO A 254 6.30 11.12 -31.86
N VAL A 255 6.05 9.82 -31.87
CA VAL A 255 6.02 8.99 -33.08
C VAL A 255 4.58 8.62 -33.40
N ARG A 256 4.17 8.90 -34.63
CA ARG A 256 2.85 8.53 -35.16
C ARG A 256 3.04 7.66 -36.39
N LEU A 257 2.71 6.38 -36.27
CA LEU A 257 2.79 5.40 -37.34
C LEU A 257 1.41 5.15 -37.95
N ASN A 258 1.39 4.83 -39.24
CA ASN A 258 0.15 4.47 -39.93
C ASN A 258 -0.30 3.05 -39.52
N PRO A 259 -1.60 2.81 -39.32
CA PRO A 259 -2.15 1.48 -39.14
C PRO A 259 -1.81 0.57 -40.33
N TYR A 260 -1.57 -0.71 -40.06
CA TYR A 260 -1.41 -1.71 -41.12
C TYR A 260 -2.74 -1.95 -41.82
N ARG A 261 -2.69 -2.22 -43.14
CA ARG A 261 -3.89 -2.63 -43.89
C ARG A 261 -4.28 -4.03 -43.45
N GLN A 262 -5.51 -4.17 -42.96
CA GLN A 262 -6.09 -5.44 -42.56
C GLN A 262 -7.19 -5.86 -43.54
N PRO A 263 -7.31 -7.15 -43.89
CA PRO A 263 -8.49 -7.69 -44.56
C PRO A 263 -9.77 -7.42 -43.74
N PRO A 264 -10.96 -7.34 -44.37
CA PRO A 264 -12.20 -7.02 -43.68
C PRO A 264 -12.48 -7.89 -42.45
N ASN A 265 -12.35 -9.21 -42.58
CA ASN A 265 -12.56 -10.15 -41.47
C ASN A 265 -11.60 -9.95 -40.28
N VAL A 266 -10.36 -9.55 -40.55
CA VAL A 266 -9.37 -9.27 -39.51
C VAL A 266 -9.68 -7.95 -38.80
N ARG A 267 -10.18 -6.98 -39.56
CA ARG A 267 -10.63 -5.69 -39.03
C ARG A 267 -11.84 -5.85 -38.13
N ASP A 268 -12.82 -6.66 -38.53
CA ASP A 268 -14.02 -6.92 -37.72
C ASP A 268 -13.65 -7.54 -36.36
N GLU A 269 -12.72 -8.51 -36.34
CA GLU A 269 -12.23 -9.11 -35.09
C GLU A 269 -11.40 -8.11 -34.26
N GLN A 270 -10.63 -7.24 -34.90
CA GLN A 270 -9.91 -6.17 -34.22
C GLN A 270 -10.90 -5.21 -33.53
N ASP A 271 -11.92 -4.75 -34.25
CA ASP A 271 -12.93 -3.81 -33.73
C ASP A 271 -13.71 -4.45 -32.57
N ARG A 272 -14.03 -5.75 -32.67
CA ARG A 272 -14.64 -6.53 -31.57
C ARG A 272 -13.77 -6.54 -30.31
N GLN A 273 -12.46 -6.81 -30.45
CA GLN A 273 -11.53 -6.82 -29.30
C GLN A 273 -11.32 -5.42 -28.70
N VAL A 274 -11.28 -4.37 -29.54
CA VAL A 274 -11.20 -2.98 -29.07
C VAL A 274 -12.43 -2.61 -28.25
N GLN A 275 -13.62 -2.95 -28.73
CA GLN A 275 -14.86 -2.70 -28.00
C GLN A 275 -14.87 -3.43 -26.65
N GLU A 276 -14.47 -4.71 -26.62
CA GLU A 276 -14.41 -5.50 -25.39
C GLU A 276 -13.44 -4.89 -24.35
N LEU A 277 -12.27 -4.44 -24.78
CA LEU A 277 -11.29 -3.77 -23.90
C LEU A 277 -11.75 -2.40 -23.42
N GLN A 278 -12.51 -1.67 -24.25
CA GLN A 278 -13.07 -0.37 -23.89
C GLN A 278 -14.22 -0.53 -22.89
N GLU A 279 -15.11 -1.50 -23.10
CA GLU A 279 -16.19 -1.85 -22.18
C GLU A 279 -15.66 -2.33 -20.82
N SER A 280 -14.53 -3.05 -20.81
CA SER A 280 -13.86 -3.48 -19.58
C SER A 280 -13.03 -2.38 -18.91
N GLY A 281 -12.95 -1.17 -19.49
CA GLY A 281 -12.18 -0.04 -18.92
C GLY A 281 -10.66 -0.21 -18.96
N ILE A 282 -10.13 -1.12 -19.78
CA ILE A 282 -8.67 -1.34 -19.92
C ILE A 282 -8.06 -0.29 -20.85
N ILE A 283 -8.83 0.17 -21.86
CA ILE A 283 -8.43 1.24 -22.77
C ILE A 283 -9.50 2.32 -22.81
N GLU A 284 -9.09 3.52 -23.22
CA GLU A 284 -9.98 4.66 -23.41
C GLU A 284 -9.62 5.45 -24.68
N PRO A 285 -10.58 6.18 -25.29
CA PRO A 285 -10.29 7.09 -26.37
C PRO A 285 -9.30 8.17 -25.92
N SER A 286 -8.26 8.44 -26.73
CA SER A 286 -7.26 9.47 -26.44
C SER A 286 -6.92 10.32 -27.67
N SER A 287 -6.52 11.56 -27.43
CA SER A 287 -6.01 12.50 -28.44
C SER A 287 -4.48 12.57 -28.43
N SER A 288 -3.82 11.42 -28.30
CA SER A 288 -2.36 11.32 -28.16
C SER A 288 -1.62 11.76 -29.43
N SER A 289 -0.48 12.43 -29.24
CA SER A 289 0.50 12.68 -30.32
C SER A 289 1.28 11.43 -30.71
N TRP A 290 1.20 10.37 -29.91
CA TRP A 290 1.80 9.06 -30.17
C TRP A 290 0.76 8.11 -30.77
N ALA A 291 1.14 7.38 -31.83
CA ALA A 291 0.29 6.31 -32.37
C ALA A 291 1.15 5.16 -32.90
N PHE A 292 0.72 3.94 -32.60
CA PHE A 292 1.39 2.70 -32.99
C PHE A 292 0.38 1.74 -33.63
N PRO A 293 0.79 0.97 -34.65
CA PRO A 293 -0.13 0.13 -35.39
C PRO A 293 -0.47 -1.13 -34.60
N VAL A 294 -1.69 -1.60 -34.80
CA VAL A 294 -2.18 -2.88 -34.28
C VAL A 294 -1.81 -4.01 -35.24
N VAL A 295 -1.40 -5.14 -34.66
CA VAL A 295 -1.06 -6.38 -35.35
C VAL A 295 -1.95 -7.49 -34.83
N MET A 296 -2.66 -8.16 -35.73
CA MET A 296 -3.48 -9.34 -35.40
C MET A 296 -2.65 -10.61 -35.63
N CYS A 297 -2.50 -11.40 -34.58
CA CYS A 297 -1.68 -12.62 -34.58
C CYS A 297 -2.53 -13.84 -34.23
N PHE A 298 -2.32 -14.98 -34.91
CA PHE A 298 -3.01 -16.22 -34.54
C PHE A 298 -2.43 -16.84 -33.27
N LYS A 299 -3.31 -17.33 -32.38
CA LYS A 299 -2.91 -18.18 -31.26
C LYS A 299 -2.51 -19.56 -31.77
N ARG A 300 -1.49 -20.15 -31.14
CA ARG A 300 -0.92 -21.44 -31.53
C ARG A 300 -1.88 -22.63 -31.38
N SER A 301 -2.89 -22.52 -30.51
CA SER A 301 -3.71 -23.64 -30.03
C SER A 301 -5.15 -23.71 -30.54
N GLY A 302 -5.59 -22.87 -31.49
CA GLY A 302 -6.99 -22.98 -31.93
C GLY A 302 -7.57 -21.85 -32.79
N GLY A 303 -6.78 -21.22 -33.66
CA GLY A 303 -7.31 -20.36 -34.73
C GLY A 303 -7.85 -18.99 -34.32
N SER A 304 -8.02 -18.69 -33.03
CA SER A 304 -8.41 -17.35 -32.58
C SER A 304 -7.26 -16.34 -32.76
N MET A 305 -7.61 -15.12 -33.16
CA MET A 305 -6.65 -14.02 -33.28
C MET A 305 -6.48 -13.31 -31.93
N ARG A 306 -5.29 -12.78 -31.67
CA ARG A 306 -5.01 -11.86 -30.57
C ARG A 306 -4.54 -10.53 -31.14
N MET A 307 -5.09 -9.45 -30.60
CA MET A 307 -4.60 -8.11 -30.84
C MET A 307 -3.26 -7.90 -30.11
N ALA A 308 -2.28 -7.36 -30.82
CA ALA A 308 -1.01 -6.90 -30.27
C ALA A 308 -0.70 -5.49 -30.81
N ILE A 309 0.05 -4.70 -30.07
CA ILE A 309 0.47 -3.36 -30.51
C ILE A 309 1.97 -3.40 -30.80
N ASP A 310 2.38 -2.89 -31.95
CA ASP A 310 3.78 -2.84 -32.34
C ASP A 310 4.52 -1.68 -31.66
N TYR A 311 4.96 -1.92 -30.42
CA TYR A 311 5.71 -0.96 -29.62
C TYR A 311 7.21 -0.97 -29.89
N ARG A 312 7.73 -1.64 -30.93
CA ARG A 312 9.19 -1.73 -31.16
C ARG A 312 9.85 -0.36 -31.24
N LYS A 313 9.21 0.60 -31.92
CA LYS A 313 9.73 1.97 -32.02
C LYS A 313 9.61 2.75 -30.71
N LEU A 314 8.53 2.55 -29.95
CA LEU A 314 8.41 3.12 -28.60
C LEU A 314 9.50 2.59 -27.68
N ASN A 315 9.69 1.27 -27.64
CA ASN A 315 10.68 0.60 -26.79
C ASN A 315 12.11 1.09 -27.07
N SER A 316 12.45 1.40 -28.34
CA SER A 316 13.76 1.98 -28.69
C SER A 316 13.99 3.41 -28.18
N LEU A 317 12.91 4.12 -27.84
CA LEU A 317 12.93 5.47 -27.30
C LEU A 317 12.77 5.49 -25.77
N CYS A 318 12.41 4.38 -25.14
CA CYS A 318 12.27 4.27 -23.70
C CYS A 318 13.64 4.13 -23.01
N LEU A 319 13.78 4.71 -21.83
CA LEU A 319 14.95 4.48 -20.98
C LEU A 319 14.89 3.04 -20.43
N PRO A 320 15.97 2.23 -20.57
CA PRO A 320 15.99 0.86 -20.07
C PRO A 320 16.00 0.87 -18.53
N GLN A 321 14.99 0.22 -17.94
CA GLN A 321 14.94 -0.03 -16.51
C GLN A 321 15.52 -1.41 -16.20
N SER A 322 16.55 -1.47 -15.36
CA SER A 322 17.18 -2.73 -14.95
C SER A 322 16.63 -3.19 -13.61
N PHE A 323 15.68 -4.13 -13.67
CA PHE A 323 15.22 -4.88 -12.49
C PHE A 323 15.52 -6.36 -12.72
N PRO A 324 16.65 -6.89 -12.22
CA PRO A 324 16.99 -8.28 -12.43
C PRO A 324 15.96 -9.16 -11.73
N LEU A 325 15.20 -9.92 -12.51
CA LEU A 325 14.40 -10.99 -11.95
C LEU A 325 15.34 -12.13 -11.54
N PRO A 326 15.18 -12.69 -10.33
CA PRO A 326 15.99 -13.81 -9.89
C PRO A 326 15.84 -15.00 -10.88
N PRO A 327 16.93 -15.74 -11.14
CA PRO A 327 16.85 -16.99 -11.90
C PRO A 327 15.86 -17.96 -11.24
N HIS A 328 15.16 -18.75 -12.05
CA HIS A 328 14.19 -19.74 -11.56
C HIS A 328 14.75 -20.65 -10.43
N GLY A 329 16.03 -21.02 -10.49
CA GLY A 329 16.68 -21.87 -9.49
C GLY A 329 16.95 -21.21 -8.14
N GLU A 330 16.85 -19.88 -8.04
CA GLU A 330 16.98 -19.13 -6.78
C GLU A 330 15.61 -18.85 -6.13
N CYS A 331 14.51 -19.13 -6.83
CA CYS A 331 13.14 -18.89 -6.35
C CYS A 331 12.43 -20.12 -5.78
N LEU A 332 13.03 -21.31 -5.89
CA LEU A 332 12.48 -22.60 -5.47
C LEU A 332 13.19 -23.13 -4.22
#